data_AF-A0A359M380-F1
#
_entry.id   AF-A0A359M380-F1
#
_cell.length_a   1.000
_cell.length_b   1.000
_cell.length_c   1.000
_cell.angle_alpha   90.00
_cell.angle_beta   90.00
_cell.angle_gamma   90.00
#
_symmetry.space_group_name_H-M   'P 1'
#
loop_
_entity.id
_entity.type
_entity.pdbx_description
1 polymer ?
#
loop_
_entity_poly.entity_id
_entity_poly.type
_entity_poly.pdbx_seq_one_letter_code
_entity_poly.pdbx_strand_id
1 'polypeptide(L)'
;MLLRQHEAFQRAFGRFPVDGDPMFFDPTLDIPQPISDEQTEEHMIGVLKACGCPANEIFAARVTGGWVTELNRDAHTPDEVRAWDAARASYRRFRRPGWRSRL
;
A
#
# COMPACT_ATOMS: atom_id res chain seq x y z
N MET A 1 6.52 -5.53 11.51
CA MET A 1 5.58 -5.98 10.46
C MET A 1 5.78 -7.46 10.17
N LEU A 2 6.98 -7.89 9.74
CA LEU A 2 7.29 -9.30 9.43
C LEU A 2 7.10 -10.27 10.61
N LEU A 3 7.60 -9.94 11.82
CA LEU A 3 7.40 -10.76 13.02
C LEU A 3 5.92 -10.97 13.36
N ARG A 4 5.07 -9.96 13.15
CA ARG A 4 3.62 -10.05 13.41
C ARG A 4 2.90 -10.91 12.36
N GLN A 5 3.40 -10.97 11.13
CA GLN A 5 2.86 -11.86 10.10
C GLN A 5 3.20 -13.32 10.39
N HIS A 6 4.40 -13.62 10.91
CA HIS A 6 4.72 -14.98 11.37
C HIS A 6 3.81 -15.43 12.52
N GLU A 7 3.58 -14.59 13.52
CA GLU A 7 2.65 -14.89 14.62
C GLU A 7 1.22 -15.11 14.12
N ALA A 8 0.75 -14.28 13.17
CA ALA A 8 -0.55 -14.44 12.55
C ALA A 8 -0.66 -15.76 11.76
N PHE A 9 0.41 -16.15 11.06
CA PHE A 9 0.47 -17.38 10.28
C PHE A 9 0.37 -18.60 11.20
N GLN A 10 1.15 -18.61 12.27
CA GLN A 10 1.11 -19.67 13.27
C GLN A 10 -0.25 -19.78 13.95
N ARG A 11 -0.89 -18.64 14.23
CA ARG A 11 -2.24 -18.63 14.82
C ARG A 11 -3.30 -19.17 13.85
N ALA A 12 -3.18 -18.90 12.55
CA ALA A 12 -4.13 -19.36 11.56
C ALA A 12 -3.94 -20.84 11.19
N PHE A 13 -2.70 -21.27 10.98
CA PHE A 13 -2.40 -22.59 10.39
C PHE A 13 -1.70 -23.57 11.33
N GLY A 14 -1.43 -23.17 12.58
CA GLY A 14 -0.87 -24.04 13.62
C GLY A 14 0.59 -24.47 13.40
N ARG A 15 1.31 -23.87 12.45
CA ARG A 15 2.72 -24.17 12.14
C ARG A 15 3.51 -22.91 11.78
N PHE A 16 4.83 -22.98 11.89
CA PHE A 16 5.69 -21.92 11.32
C PHE A 16 5.57 -21.91 9.77
N PRO A 17 5.66 -20.73 9.14
CA PRO A 17 5.78 -20.64 7.69
C PRO A 17 7.09 -21.28 7.22
N VAL A 18 7.05 -21.90 6.05
CA VAL A 18 8.20 -22.51 5.37
C VAL A 18 8.43 -21.84 4.02
N ASP A 19 9.55 -22.14 3.37
CA ASP A 19 9.84 -21.63 2.04
C ASP A 19 8.71 -21.98 1.06
N GLY A 20 8.20 -20.97 0.37
CA GLY A 20 7.07 -21.07 -0.55
C GLY A 20 5.72 -20.64 0.04
N ASP A 21 5.60 -20.50 1.37
CA ASP A 21 4.39 -19.95 1.98
C ASP A 21 4.23 -18.44 1.66
N PRO A 22 3.00 -17.97 1.42
CA PRO A 22 2.74 -16.55 1.20
C PRO A 22 2.99 -15.73 2.46
N MET A 23 3.70 -14.61 2.31
CA MET A 23 3.94 -13.65 3.40
C MET A 23 2.68 -12.90 3.82
N PHE A 24 1.79 -12.63 2.86
CA PHE A 24 0.46 -12.07 3.09
C PHE A 24 -0.56 -13.09 2.65
N PHE A 25 -1.42 -13.52 3.57
CA PHE A 25 -2.30 -14.65 3.38
C PHE A 25 -3.67 -14.40 3.99
N ASP A 26 -4.67 -15.14 3.50
CA ASP A 26 -5.99 -15.16 4.10
C ASP A 26 -6.01 -16.18 5.27
N PRO A 27 -6.15 -15.73 6.53
CA PRO A 27 -6.14 -16.61 7.69
C PRO A 27 -7.43 -17.43 7.83
N THR A 28 -8.44 -17.21 6.99
CA THR A 28 -9.74 -17.92 7.04
C THR A 28 -9.79 -19.16 6.16
N LEU A 29 -8.76 -19.39 5.35
CA LEU A 29 -8.66 -20.56 4.47
C LEU A 29 -7.96 -21.72 5.19
N ASP A 30 -8.29 -22.95 4.79
CA ASP A 30 -7.65 -24.16 5.35
C ASP A 30 -6.19 -24.31 4.92
N ILE A 31 -5.84 -23.72 3.77
CA ILE A 31 -4.49 -23.73 3.21
C ILE A 31 -4.00 -22.30 3.02
N PRO A 32 -2.71 -22.00 3.31
CA PRO A 32 -2.16 -20.68 3.07
C PRO A 32 -2.24 -20.32 1.59
N GLN A 33 -3.00 -19.28 1.27
CA GLN A 33 -3.06 -18.72 -0.07
C GLN A 33 -2.74 -17.22 -0.01
N PRO A 34 -2.03 -16.69 -1.02
CA PRO A 34 -1.80 -15.25 -1.10
C PRO A 34 -3.13 -14.50 -1.15
N ILE A 35 -3.22 -13.38 -0.43
CA ILE A 35 -4.31 -12.43 -0.62
C ILE A 35 -4.25 -11.81 -2.02
N SER A 36 -5.36 -11.27 -2.51
CA SER A 36 -5.38 -10.61 -3.81
C SER A 36 -4.47 -9.38 -3.85
N ASP A 37 -4.11 -8.94 -5.06
CA ASP A 37 -3.33 -7.71 -5.25
C ASP A 37 -4.05 -6.50 -4.63
N GLU A 38 -5.38 -6.45 -4.72
CA GLU A 38 -6.21 -5.40 -4.14
C GLU A 38 -6.14 -5.40 -2.60
N GLN A 39 -6.23 -6.58 -1.98
CA GLN A 39 -6.11 -6.72 -0.53
C GLN A 39 -4.69 -6.38 -0.04
N THR A 40 -3.68 -6.74 -0.83
CA THR A 40 -2.28 -6.36 -0.56
C THR A 40 -2.12 -4.85 -0.61
N GLU A 41 -2.70 -4.20 -1.62
CA GLU A 41 -2.66 -2.75 -1.79
C GLU A 41 -3.35 -2.04 -0.60
N GLU A 42 -4.53 -2.49 -0.18
CA GLU A 42 -5.24 -1.95 0.98
C GLU A 42 -4.43 -2.10 2.27
N HIS A 43 -3.80 -3.26 2.48
CA HIS A 43 -2.96 -3.50 3.64
C HIS A 43 -1.75 -2.54 3.67
N MET A 44 -1.09 -2.37 2.51
CA MET A 44 0.02 -1.44 2.35
C MET A 44 -0.39 0.01 2.59
N ILE A 45 -1.54 0.44 2.07
CA ILE A 45 -2.10 1.77 2.33
C ILE A 45 -2.39 1.96 3.83
N GLY A 46 -2.95 0.95 4.50
CA GLY A 46 -3.19 0.97 5.94
C GLY A 46 -1.91 1.19 6.75
N VAL A 47 -0.82 0.49 6.39
CA VAL A 47 0.50 0.68 7.01
C VAL A 47 1.04 2.08 6.76
N LEU A 48 0.98 2.58 5.53
CA LEU A 48 1.45 3.93 5.19
C LEU A 48 0.69 5.01 5.98
N LYS A 49 -0.64 4.86 6.11
CA LYS A 49 -1.47 5.73 6.96
C LYS A 49 -1.01 5.66 8.43
N ALA A 50 -0.78 4.46 8.96
CA ALA A 50 -0.34 4.26 10.35
C ALA A 50 1.07 4.83 10.62
N CYS A 51 1.95 4.86 9.60
CA CYS A 51 3.25 5.51 9.65
C CYS A 51 3.19 7.04 9.53
N GLY A 52 1.99 7.63 9.45
CA GLY A 52 1.80 9.08 9.34
C GLY A 52 2.08 9.63 7.95
N CYS A 53 2.11 8.78 6.92
CA CYS A 53 2.40 9.21 5.57
C CYS A 53 1.27 10.12 5.02
N PRO A 54 1.58 11.26 4.38
CA PRO A 54 0.56 12.17 3.89
C PRO A 54 -0.36 11.53 2.86
N ALA A 55 -1.68 11.67 3.06
CA ALA A 55 -2.68 11.02 2.19
C ALA A 55 -2.60 11.45 0.71
N ASN A 56 -2.13 12.66 0.43
CA ASN A 56 -1.89 13.13 -0.94
C ASN A 56 -0.72 12.40 -1.63
N GLU A 57 0.25 11.91 -0.86
CA GLU A 57 1.40 11.18 -1.38
C GLU A 57 1.06 9.70 -1.58
N ILE A 58 0.33 9.11 -0.64
CA ILE A 58 -0.26 7.77 -0.82
C ILE A 58 -1.14 7.74 -2.09
N PHE A 59 -1.99 8.76 -2.27
CA PHE A 59 -2.83 8.89 -3.45
C PHE A 59 -2.01 9.03 -4.74
N ALA A 60 -0.99 9.89 -4.73
CA ALA A 60 -0.14 10.07 -5.90
C ALA A 60 0.57 8.78 -6.28
N ALA A 61 1.11 8.05 -5.29
CA ALA A 61 1.79 6.77 -5.52
C ALA A 61 0.89 5.72 -6.14
N ARG A 62 -0.38 5.66 -5.72
CA ARG A 62 -1.38 4.77 -6.33
C ARG A 62 -1.66 5.13 -7.79
N VAL A 63 -1.80 6.42 -8.09
CA VAL A 63 -2.15 6.88 -9.45
C VAL A 63 -0.98 6.77 -10.42
N THR A 64 0.25 7.01 -9.96
CA THR A 64 1.45 7.03 -10.81
C THR A 64 2.29 5.76 -10.74
N GLY A 65 1.91 4.79 -9.90
CA GLY A 65 2.59 3.51 -9.79
C GLY A 65 3.93 3.55 -9.05
N GLY A 66 4.21 4.58 -8.25
CA GLY A 66 5.49 4.73 -7.55
C GLY A 66 5.64 6.06 -6.82
N TRP A 67 6.69 6.17 -6.00
CA TRP A 67 6.96 7.34 -5.16
C TRP A 67 8.03 8.25 -5.77
N VAL A 68 7.70 9.52 -5.97
CA VAL A 68 8.71 10.54 -6.32
C VAL A 68 9.03 11.39 -5.09
N THR A 69 10.28 11.31 -4.67
CA THR A 69 10.89 12.02 -3.53
C THR A 69 12.07 12.85 -4.00
N GLU A 70 12.61 13.72 -3.15
CA GLU A 70 13.84 14.45 -3.47
C GLU A 70 15.03 13.50 -3.76
N LEU A 71 15.07 12.34 -3.10
CA LEU A 71 16.18 11.38 -3.20
C LEU A 71 16.20 10.59 -4.50
N ASN A 72 15.07 10.47 -5.20
CA ASN A 72 14.95 9.68 -6.43
C ASN A 72 14.34 10.47 -7.59
N ARG A 73 14.09 11.78 -7.45
CA ARG A 73 13.46 12.60 -8.49
C ARG A 73 14.24 12.57 -9.81
N ASP A 74 15.56 12.53 -9.73
CA ASP A 74 16.44 12.48 -10.91
C ASP A 74 16.41 11.13 -11.64
N ALA A 75 15.88 10.09 -11.00
CA ALA A 75 15.65 8.78 -11.63
C ALA A 75 14.35 8.72 -12.44
N HIS A 76 13.55 9.80 -12.42
CA HIS A 76 12.28 9.90 -13.14
C HIS A 76 12.38 10.88 -14.31
N THR A 77 11.65 10.58 -15.37
CA THR A 77 11.47 11.52 -16.48
C THR A 77 10.70 12.77 -16.02
N PRO A 78 10.87 13.91 -16.71
CA PRO A 78 10.09 15.11 -16.41
C PRO A 78 8.57 14.90 -16.47
N ASP A 79 8.08 13.98 -17.31
CA ASP A 79 6.66 13.65 -17.41
C ASP A 79 6.14 12.87 -16.19
N GLU A 80 6.90 11.89 -15.70
CA GLU A 80 6.55 11.14 -14.49
C GLU A 80 6.53 12.05 -13.26
N VAL A 81 7.51 12.95 -13.15
CA VAL A 81 7.55 13.96 -12.08
C VAL A 81 6.34 14.89 -12.17
N ARG A 82 5.98 15.35 -13.37
CA ARG A 82 4.77 16.17 -13.58
C ARG A 82 3.49 15.42 -13.20
N ALA A 83 3.38 14.16 -13.60
CA ALA A 83 2.21 13.32 -13.28
C ALA A 83 2.05 13.13 -11.76
N TRP A 84 3.16 12.89 -11.06
CA TRP A 84 3.19 12.81 -9.60
C TRP A 84 2.75 14.11 -8.93
N ASP A 85 3.34 15.24 -9.31
CA ASP A 85 3.01 16.54 -8.72
C ASP A 85 1.55 16.94 -9.02
N ALA A 86 1.03 16.60 -10.21
CA ALA A 86 -0.37 16.77 -10.58
C ALA A 86 -1.31 15.90 -9.74
N ALA A 87 -0.95 14.63 -9.48
CA ALA A 87 -1.75 13.73 -8.65
C ALA A 87 -1.79 14.20 -7.17
N ARG A 88 -0.67 14.68 -6.63
CA ARG A 88 -0.65 15.30 -5.28
C ARG A 88 -1.53 16.55 -5.22
N ALA A 89 -1.52 17.36 -6.27
CA ALA A 89 -2.34 18.56 -6.36
C ALA A 89 -3.84 18.26 -6.53
N SER A 90 -4.19 17.22 -7.29
CA SER A 90 -5.59 16.83 -7.49
C SER A 90 -6.22 16.34 -6.18
N TYR A 91 -5.49 15.59 -5.35
CA TYR A 91 -5.96 15.19 -4.01
C TYR A 91 -6.36 16.39 -3.14
N ARG A 92 -5.60 17.49 -3.20
CA ARG A 92 -5.94 18.74 -2.50
C ARG A 92 -7.23 19.37 -3.01
N ARG A 93 -7.54 19.23 -4.31
CA ARG A 93 -8.80 19.70 -4.91
C ARG A 93 -9.98 18.81 -4.53
N PHE A 94 -9.76 17.50 -4.37
CA PHE A 94 -10.78 16.53 -3.94
C PHE A 94 -11.20 16.69 -2.46
N ARG A 95 -10.31 17.19 -1.58
CA ARG A 95 -10.63 17.44 -0.15
C ARG A 95 -11.38 18.76 0.13
N ARG A 96 -11.97 19.41 -0.88
CA ARG A 96 -13.00 20.45 -0.62
C ARG A 96 -14.25 19.77 -0.01
N PRO A 97 -14.89 20.34 1.02
CA PRO A 97 -15.95 19.66 1.77
C PRO A 97 -17.14 19.38 0.86
N GLY A 98 -17.42 18.10 0.56
CA GLY A 98 -18.59 17.71 -0.22
C GLY A 98 -18.52 16.36 -0.96
N TRP A 99 -17.33 15.79 -1.19
CA TRP A 99 -17.21 14.54 -1.95
C TRP A 99 -16.84 13.35 -1.04
N ARG A 100 -17.70 12.32 -0.99
CA ARG A 100 -17.42 11.05 -0.31
C ARG A 100 -16.77 10.08 -1.29
N SER A 101 -15.45 9.96 -1.28
CA SER A 101 -14.78 8.79 -1.85
C SER A 101 -14.50 7.80 -0.72
N ARG A 102 -14.95 6.55 -0.88
CA ARG A 102 -14.47 5.42 -0.06
C ARG A 102 -12.96 5.32 -0.26
N LEU A 103 -12.21 5.71 0.77
CA LEU A 103 -10.76 5.55 0.96
C LEU A 103 -10.50 5.20 2.42
#